data_AF-V4B164-F1
#
_entry.id   AF-V4B164-F1
#
_cell.length_a   1.000
_cell.length_b   1.000
_cell.length_c   1.000
_cell.angle_alpha   90.00
_cell.angle_beta   90.00
_cell.angle_gamma   90.00
#
_symmetry.space_group_name_H-M   'P 1'
#
loop_
_entity.id
_entity.type
_entity.pdbx_description
1 polymer ?
#
loop_
_entity_poly.entity_id
_entity_poly.type
_entity_poly.pdbx_seq_one_letter_code
_entity_poly.pdbx_strand_id
1 'polypeptide(L)'
;FGIQANLLPGYIPIRVASKILFVGESVQMFENEKQTSKNYSSEPILKNRIDEFTKDLHELSKREEFNLMAFEKIIDKIRTYVAEHLWVLIVEESDLRNQLKIIKDFFLLGRGELYLAFIDQAQHLLSSTATSTTQHDINLAFQQASRNVLMQDESLLQTFTLTITLTFILPRLQTVFVSESGSTESSSAVESGWNCLGLQHSVQWPLHILFTPAMLERYDRVFRFLLAVKRAQLDIQSCWTLQMVHKEKPTQKEEMAKLQLRTHMGFLVDNLQYYLQVDVIESQYGILLDKINSTRDFEAVKVAHENFLSALLAQSFVHMKSVSHCLREILDQCTSYCRLIHNSSTPL
;
A
#
# COMPACT_ATOMS: atom_id res chain seq x y z
N PHE A 1 -18.40 12.52 -6.89
CA PHE A 1 -19.73 13.15 -6.72
C PHE A 1 -20.23 12.82 -5.31
N GLY A 2 -21.38 13.33 -4.88
CA GLY A 2 -21.89 13.06 -3.52
C GLY A 2 -23.40 13.24 -3.42
N ILE A 3 -24.05 12.45 -2.55
CA ILE A 3 -25.50 12.53 -2.34
C ILE A 3 -25.81 13.72 -1.42
N GLN A 4 -26.59 14.67 -1.92
CA GLN A 4 -27.13 15.75 -1.10
C GLN A 4 -28.45 15.31 -0.45
N ALA A 5 -28.39 14.88 0.82
CA ALA A 5 -29.56 14.36 1.54
C ALA A 5 -30.74 15.35 1.58
N ASN A 6 -30.46 16.66 1.57
CA ASN A 6 -31.48 17.72 1.61
C ASN A 6 -32.31 17.81 0.31
N LEU A 7 -31.80 17.30 -0.81
CA LEU A 7 -32.47 17.31 -2.11
C LEU A 7 -33.10 15.95 -2.46
N LEU A 8 -32.89 14.93 -1.63
CA LEU A 8 -33.43 13.59 -1.88
C LEU A 8 -34.89 13.54 -1.44
N PRO A 9 -35.84 13.17 -2.33
CA PRO A 9 -37.23 13.01 -1.93
C PRO A 9 -37.38 11.94 -0.85
N GLY A 10 -38.15 12.23 0.22
CA GLY A 10 -38.25 11.34 1.38
C GLY A 10 -38.83 9.94 1.12
N TYR A 11 -39.53 9.76 0.00
CA TYR A 11 -40.05 8.46 -0.44
C TYR A 11 -39.03 7.62 -1.23
N ILE A 12 -37.86 8.18 -1.55
CA ILE A 12 -36.75 7.46 -2.19
C ILE A 12 -35.71 7.09 -1.14
N PRO A 13 -35.49 5.80 -0.88
CA PRO A 13 -34.45 5.36 0.04
C PRO A 13 -33.04 5.77 -0.41
N ILE A 14 -32.16 6.11 0.55
CA ILE A 14 -30.75 6.44 0.28
C ILE A 14 -30.05 5.32 -0.50
N ARG A 15 -30.37 4.05 -0.22
CA ARG A 15 -29.85 2.88 -0.96
C ARG A 15 -30.12 2.96 -2.47
N VAL A 16 -31.26 3.49 -2.91
CA VAL A 16 -31.59 3.65 -4.34
C VAL A 16 -30.83 4.84 -4.92
N ALA A 17 -30.72 5.94 -4.18
CA ALA A 17 -29.92 7.09 -4.57
C ALA A 17 -28.43 6.74 -4.76
N SER A 18 -27.86 5.87 -3.91
CA SER A 18 -26.49 5.38 -4.05
C SER A 18 -26.28 4.58 -5.35
N LYS A 19 -27.26 3.76 -5.76
CA LYS A 19 -27.22 3.04 -7.04
C LYS A 19 -27.21 4.00 -8.23
N ILE A 20 -28.05 5.04 -8.17
CA ILE A 20 -28.12 6.08 -9.22
C ILE A 20 -26.80 6.86 -9.28
N LEU A 21 -26.24 7.23 -8.13
CA LEU A 21 -24.95 7.91 -8.05
C LEU A 21 -23.85 7.06 -8.67
N PHE A 22 -23.76 5.78 -8.30
CA PHE A 22 -22.78 4.85 -8.87
C PHE A 22 -22.88 4.77 -10.40
N VAL A 23 -24.10 4.59 -10.94
CA VAL A 23 -24.32 4.55 -12.39
C VAL A 23 -23.87 5.85 -13.04
N GLY A 24 -24.24 7.00 -12.48
CA GLY A 24 -23.86 8.32 -12.99
C GLY A 24 -22.35 8.56 -12.96
N GLU A 25 -21.69 8.26 -11.84
CA GLU A 25 -20.23 8.37 -11.69
C GLU A 25 -19.50 7.50 -12.70
N SER A 26 -19.98 6.27 -12.88
CA SER A 26 -19.42 5.31 -13.83
C SER A 26 -19.55 5.81 -15.27
N VAL A 27 -20.72 6.30 -15.67
CA VAL A 27 -20.92 6.82 -17.04
C VAL A 27 -20.11 8.09 -17.29
N GLN A 28 -20.14 9.05 -16.36
CA GLN A 28 -19.39 10.30 -16.46
C GLN A 28 -17.88 10.05 -16.61
N MET A 29 -17.35 9.09 -15.84
CA MET A 29 -15.95 8.75 -15.88
C MET A 29 -15.48 8.31 -17.29
N PHE A 30 -16.32 7.59 -18.03
CA PHE A 30 -16.02 7.16 -19.38
C PHE A 30 -16.21 8.27 -20.41
N GLU A 31 -17.10 9.23 -20.15
CA GLU A 31 -17.30 10.39 -21.02
C GLU A 31 -16.14 11.39 -20.93
N ASN A 32 -15.62 11.65 -19.74
CA ASN A 32 -14.51 12.59 -19.54
C ASN A 32 -13.23 12.13 -20.25
N GLU A 33 -12.95 10.82 -20.29
CA GLU A 33 -11.71 10.28 -20.90
C GLU A 33 -11.74 10.18 -22.42
N LYS A 34 -12.92 10.16 -23.04
CA LYS A 34 -13.03 10.34 -24.50
C LYS A 34 -12.52 11.68 -24.97
N GLN A 35 -12.56 12.69 -24.11
CA GLN A 35 -12.08 14.03 -24.42
C GLN A 35 -10.56 14.15 -24.25
N THR A 36 -9.98 13.40 -23.31
CA THR A 36 -8.54 13.42 -23.00
C THR A 36 -7.71 12.43 -23.82
N SER A 37 -8.26 11.26 -24.16
CA SER A 37 -7.50 10.12 -24.69
C SER A 37 -8.11 9.59 -25.99
N LYS A 38 -7.54 9.97 -27.15
CA LYS A 38 -7.96 9.48 -28.50
C LYS A 38 -7.63 7.99 -28.76
N ASN A 39 -6.99 7.30 -27.83
CA ASN A 39 -6.39 5.98 -28.06
C ASN A 39 -7.18 4.80 -27.48
N TYR A 40 -8.20 5.05 -26.65
CA TYR A 40 -9.12 4.00 -26.21
C TYR A 40 -10.43 4.14 -26.98
N SER A 41 -10.66 3.21 -27.91
CA SER A 41 -11.95 3.01 -28.57
C SER A 41 -13.00 2.45 -27.60
N SER A 42 -13.10 3.00 -26.39
CA SER A 42 -14.09 2.55 -25.41
C SER A 42 -15.44 3.06 -25.86
N GLU A 43 -16.23 2.17 -26.43
CA GLU A 43 -17.65 2.41 -26.67
C GLU A 43 -18.29 2.88 -25.35
N PRO A 44 -19.26 3.83 -25.36
CA PRO A 44 -20.00 4.17 -24.16
C PRO A 44 -20.54 2.89 -23.52
N ILE A 45 -20.35 2.74 -22.21
CA ILE A 45 -20.79 1.59 -21.40
C ILE A 45 -22.20 1.12 -21.80
N LEU A 46 -23.07 2.08 -22.10
CA LEU A 46 -24.48 1.85 -22.33
C LEU A 46 -24.85 1.58 -23.81
N LYS A 47 -23.96 1.79 -24.80
CA LYS A 47 -24.35 1.95 -26.24
C LYS A 47 -25.31 0.88 -26.77
N ASN A 48 -25.13 -0.37 -26.37
CA ASN A 48 -25.94 -1.48 -26.88
C ASN A 48 -27.33 -1.60 -26.22
N ARG A 49 -27.57 -0.93 -25.08
CA ARG A 49 -28.84 -0.99 -24.32
C ARG A 49 -29.41 0.37 -23.88
N ILE A 50 -28.81 1.51 -24.30
CA ILE A 50 -29.36 2.86 -23.99
C ILE A 50 -30.83 2.96 -24.40
N ASP A 51 -31.17 2.49 -25.60
CA ASP A 51 -32.53 2.58 -26.12
C ASP A 51 -33.52 1.75 -25.29
N GLU A 52 -33.09 0.61 -24.77
CA GLU A 52 -33.88 -0.24 -23.87
C GLU A 52 -34.12 0.47 -22.54
N PHE A 53 -33.07 0.99 -21.89
CA PHE A 53 -33.19 1.68 -20.62
C PHE A 53 -34.00 2.98 -20.74
N THR A 54 -33.86 3.70 -21.86
CA THR A 54 -34.62 4.92 -22.15
C THR A 54 -36.10 4.60 -22.30
N LYS A 55 -36.45 3.51 -22.99
CA LYS A 55 -37.83 3.03 -23.10
C LYS A 55 -38.40 2.64 -21.74
N ASP A 56 -37.67 1.86 -20.94
CA ASP A 56 -38.08 1.43 -19.60
C ASP A 56 -38.36 2.63 -18.67
N LEU A 57 -37.48 3.65 -18.68
CA LEU A 57 -37.67 4.88 -17.90
C LEU A 57 -38.84 5.73 -18.43
N HIS A 58 -39.03 5.77 -19.76
CA HIS A 58 -40.14 6.49 -20.37
C HIS A 58 -41.49 5.83 -20.06
N GLU A 59 -41.57 4.50 -20.03
CA GLU A 59 -42.76 3.76 -19.61
C GLU A 59 -43.09 3.97 -18.14
N LEU A 60 -42.07 4.06 -17.26
CA LEU A 60 -42.28 4.46 -15.87
C LEU A 60 -42.83 5.88 -15.75
N SER A 61 -42.29 6.82 -16.55
CA SER A 61 -42.72 8.23 -16.53
C SER A 61 -44.17 8.43 -16.99
N LYS A 62 -44.76 7.48 -17.73
CA LYS A 62 -46.15 7.55 -18.19
C LYS A 62 -47.18 7.12 -17.15
N ARG A 63 -46.74 6.54 -16.03
CA ARG A 63 -47.66 6.07 -14.98
C ARG A 63 -48.14 7.26 -14.15
N GLU A 64 -49.43 7.28 -13.82
CA GLU A 64 -50.03 8.34 -13.01
C GLU A 64 -49.60 8.28 -11.53
N GLU A 65 -49.26 7.08 -11.03
CA GLU A 65 -48.78 6.85 -9.67
C GLU A 65 -47.32 6.38 -9.63
N PHE A 66 -46.54 6.94 -8.70
CA PHE A 66 -45.15 6.54 -8.48
C PHE A 66 -45.08 5.19 -7.75
N ASN A 67 -44.55 4.17 -8.43
CA ASN A 67 -44.30 2.86 -7.86
C ASN A 67 -42.80 2.67 -7.57
N LEU A 68 -42.42 2.74 -6.29
CA LEU A 68 -41.04 2.61 -5.85
C LEU A 68 -40.40 1.26 -6.23
N MET A 69 -41.15 0.15 -6.16
CA MET A 69 -40.61 -1.17 -6.48
C MET A 69 -40.28 -1.30 -7.98
N ALA A 70 -41.18 -0.78 -8.84
CA ALA A 70 -40.95 -0.78 -10.29
C ALA A 70 -39.79 0.15 -10.67
N PHE A 71 -39.70 1.32 -10.04
CA PHE A 71 -38.59 2.25 -10.20
C PHE A 71 -37.27 1.60 -9.79
N GLU A 72 -37.19 1.03 -8.59
CA GLU A 72 -35.98 0.39 -8.08
C GLU A 72 -35.55 -0.78 -8.98
N LYS A 73 -36.49 -1.60 -9.47
CA LYS A 73 -36.17 -2.71 -10.37
C LYS A 73 -35.48 -2.25 -11.65
N ILE A 74 -35.90 -1.11 -12.21
CA ILE A 74 -35.27 -0.55 -13.42
C ILE A 74 -33.90 0.03 -13.09
N ILE A 75 -33.75 0.73 -11.96
CA ILE A 75 -32.43 1.19 -11.50
C ILE A 75 -31.48 0.01 -11.25
N ASP A 76 -31.95 -1.09 -10.66
CA ASP A 76 -31.14 -2.29 -10.44
C ASP A 76 -30.71 -2.96 -11.74
N LYS A 77 -31.59 -2.98 -12.75
CA LYS A 77 -31.27 -3.48 -14.08
C LYS A 77 -30.15 -2.66 -14.72
N ILE A 78 -30.24 -1.33 -14.67
CA ILE A 78 -29.21 -0.42 -15.21
C ILE A 78 -27.90 -0.59 -14.44
N ARG A 79 -27.96 -0.56 -13.10
CA ARG A 79 -26.78 -0.73 -12.23
C ARG A 79 -26.04 -2.03 -12.51
N THR A 80 -26.76 -3.15 -12.58
CA THR A 80 -26.15 -4.48 -12.82
C THR A 80 -25.45 -4.52 -14.18
N TYR A 81 -26.07 -3.96 -15.22
CA TYR A 81 -25.44 -3.88 -16.54
C TYR A 81 -24.16 -3.03 -16.55
N VAL A 82 -24.19 -1.86 -15.90
CA VAL A 82 -23.00 -0.99 -15.77
C VAL A 82 -21.89 -1.67 -14.97
N ALA A 83 -22.25 -2.35 -13.87
CA ALA A 83 -21.30 -3.06 -13.01
C ALA A 83 -20.63 -4.24 -13.73
N GLU A 84 -21.37 -5.01 -14.54
CA GLU A 84 -20.82 -6.09 -15.35
C GLU A 84 -19.86 -5.56 -16.43
N HIS A 85 -20.23 -4.47 -17.11
CA HIS A 85 -19.37 -3.89 -18.14
C HIS A 85 -18.09 -3.28 -17.56
N LEU A 86 -18.19 -2.59 -16.41
CA LEU A 86 -17.03 -2.14 -15.63
C LEU A 86 -16.13 -3.31 -15.24
N TRP A 87 -16.73 -4.42 -14.83
CA TRP A 87 -15.97 -5.61 -14.47
C TRP A 87 -15.18 -6.15 -15.67
N VAL A 88 -15.78 -6.24 -16.85
CA VAL A 88 -15.08 -6.70 -18.07
C VAL A 88 -13.91 -5.77 -18.41
N LEU A 89 -14.15 -4.46 -18.43
CA LEU A 89 -13.09 -3.47 -18.68
C LEU A 89 -11.93 -3.59 -17.68
N ILE A 90 -12.25 -3.71 -16.39
CA ILE A 90 -11.23 -3.66 -15.34
C ILE A 90 -10.49 -5.01 -15.21
N VAL A 91 -11.23 -6.10 -15.21
CA VAL A 91 -10.67 -7.43 -14.95
C VAL A 91 -10.08 -8.06 -16.21
N GLU A 92 -10.77 -7.94 -17.36
CA GLU A 92 -10.35 -8.57 -18.60
C GLU A 92 -9.49 -7.63 -19.46
N GLU A 93 -9.96 -6.41 -19.74
CA GLU A 93 -9.26 -5.51 -20.68
C GLU A 93 -8.01 -4.83 -20.10
N SER A 94 -8.02 -4.51 -18.80
CA SER A 94 -6.88 -3.84 -18.12
C SER A 94 -6.09 -4.76 -17.19
N ASP A 95 -6.35 -6.07 -17.25
CA ASP A 95 -5.63 -7.12 -16.52
C ASP A 95 -5.41 -6.79 -15.03
N LEU A 96 -6.52 -6.54 -14.33
CA LEU A 96 -6.49 -6.23 -12.89
C LEU A 96 -5.67 -7.26 -12.09
N ARG A 97 -5.66 -8.52 -12.50
CA ARG A 97 -4.94 -9.60 -11.80
C ARG A 97 -3.45 -9.35 -11.80
N ASN A 98 -2.88 -8.99 -12.95
CA ASN A 98 -1.47 -8.65 -13.03
C ASN A 98 -1.16 -7.37 -12.25
N GLN A 99 -2.07 -6.40 -12.25
CA GLN A 99 -1.89 -5.14 -11.52
C GLN A 99 -1.92 -5.34 -10.00
N LEU A 100 -2.79 -6.21 -9.49
CA LEU A 100 -2.79 -6.64 -8.09
C LEU A 100 -1.51 -7.39 -7.74
N LYS A 101 -1.00 -8.23 -8.64
CA LYS A 101 0.29 -8.89 -8.48
C LYS A 101 1.43 -7.89 -8.41
N ILE A 102 1.45 -6.88 -9.27
CA ILE A 102 2.44 -5.79 -9.25
C ILE A 102 2.35 -5.02 -7.92
N ILE A 103 1.14 -4.67 -7.46
CA ILE A 103 0.97 -4.00 -6.16
C ILE A 103 1.47 -4.88 -5.01
N LYS A 104 1.20 -6.18 -5.03
CA LYS A 104 1.74 -7.14 -4.06
C LYS A 104 3.28 -7.19 -4.12
N ASP A 105 3.86 -7.29 -5.31
CA ASP A 105 5.29 -7.40 -5.53
C ASP A 105 6.06 -6.20 -4.94
N PHE A 106 5.50 -4.99 -5.07
CA PHE A 106 6.12 -3.74 -4.61
C PHE A 106 5.65 -3.33 -3.20
N PHE A 107 4.36 -3.07 -2.96
CA PHE A 107 3.90 -2.61 -1.64
C PHE A 107 3.99 -3.68 -0.55
N LEU A 108 3.84 -4.96 -0.89
CA LEU A 108 3.85 -6.06 0.09
C LEU A 108 5.17 -6.83 0.11
N LEU A 109 6.20 -6.30 -0.56
CA LEU A 109 7.56 -6.88 -0.66
C LEU A 109 7.58 -8.29 -1.27
N GLY A 110 6.67 -8.60 -2.19
CA GLY A 110 6.66 -9.90 -2.88
C GLY A 110 7.97 -10.18 -3.65
N ARG A 111 8.65 -9.14 -4.13
CA ARG A 111 10.00 -9.24 -4.74
C ARG A 111 11.10 -9.09 -3.70
N GLY A 112 11.31 -10.13 -2.89
CA GLY A 112 12.30 -10.11 -1.81
C GLY A 112 13.74 -9.80 -2.27
N GLU A 113 14.14 -10.27 -3.45
CA GLU A 113 15.45 -10.02 -4.07
C GLU A 113 15.68 -8.54 -4.40
N LEU A 114 14.66 -7.87 -4.95
CA LEU A 114 14.70 -6.43 -5.24
C LEU A 114 14.92 -5.64 -3.97
N TYR A 115 14.15 -5.93 -2.92
CA TYR A 115 14.26 -5.21 -1.66
C TYR A 115 15.56 -5.53 -0.91
N LEU A 116 16.11 -6.74 -1.06
CA LEU A 116 17.43 -7.06 -0.52
C LEU A 116 18.52 -6.19 -1.18
N ALA A 117 18.54 -6.12 -2.52
CA ALA A 117 19.49 -5.28 -3.25
C ALA A 117 19.28 -3.79 -2.98
N PHE A 118 18.02 -3.35 -2.89
CA PHE A 118 17.69 -1.95 -2.58
C PHE A 118 18.11 -1.54 -1.18
N ILE A 119 17.85 -2.38 -0.15
CA ILE A 119 18.20 -2.05 1.22
C ILE A 119 19.71 -1.89 1.38
N ASP A 120 20.48 -2.79 0.76
CA ASP A 120 21.95 -2.72 0.75
C ASP A 120 22.46 -1.42 0.13
N GLN A 121 21.92 -1.04 -1.04
CA GLN A 121 22.30 0.21 -1.72
C GLN A 121 21.85 1.46 -0.96
N ALA A 122 20.66 1.44 -0.36
CA ALA A 122 20.08 2.62 0.30
C ALA A 122 20.59 2.84 1.73
N GLN A 123 21.26 1.86 2.35
CA GLN A 123 21.74 1.93 3.74
C GLN A 123 22.65 3.14 4.01
N HIS A 124 23.59 3.43 3.10
CA HIS A 124 24.48 4.59 3.26
C HIS A 124 23.78 5.93 3.02
N LEU A 125 22.70 5.96 2.22
CA LEU A 125 21.92 7.16 1.91
C LEU A 125 20.92 7.50 3.03
N LEU A 126 20.34 6.49 3.67
CA LEU A 126 19.24 6.60 4.63
C LEU A 126 19.65 6.48 6.10
N SER A 127 20.92 6.16 6.36
CA SER A 127 21.49 6.16 7.71
C SER A 127 21.69 7.57 8.28
N SER A 128 21.81 8.59 7.42
CA SER A 128 21.85 10.00 7.80
C SER A 128 20.46 10.67 7.76
N THR A 129 20.35 11.90 8.26
CA THR A 129 19.13 12.71 8.09
C THR A 129 18.82 12.91 6.62
N ALA A 130 17.55 12.71 6.25
CA ALA A 130 17.10 12.96 4.89
C ALA A 130 17.24 14.46 4.53
N THR A 131 17.89 14.73 3.40
CA THR A 131 17.99 16.06 2.77
C THR A 131 17.05 16.15 1.58
N SER A 132 16.90 17.34 0.99
CA SER A 132 16.05 17.55 -0.19
C SER A 132 16.49 16.75 -1.43
N THR A 133 17.76 16.34 -1.51
CA THR A 133 18.28 15.53 -2.61
C THR A 133 18.11 14.03 -2.40
N THR A 134 17.95 13.59 -1.14
CA THR A 134 17.87 12.16 -0.79
C THR A 134 16.74 11.45 -1.53
N GLN A 135 15.63 12.13 -1.84
CA GLN A 135 14.54 11.51 -2.60
C GLN A 135 15.01 11.10 -4.01
N HIS A 136 15.77 11.96 -4.70
CA HIS A 136 16.29 11.65 -6.03
C HIS A 136 17.29 10.48 -5.96
N ASP A 137 18.21 10.54 -5.00
CA ASP A 137 19.26 9.54 -4.83
C ASP A 137 18.69 8.15 -4.50
N ILE A 138 17.66 8.08 -3.64
CA ILE A 138 16.94 6.84 -3.33
C ILE A 138 16.23 6.27 -4.56
N ASN A 139 15.57 7.11 -5.35
CA ASN A 139 14.90 6.63 -6.56
C ASN A 139 15.92 6.09 -7.57
N LEU A 140 17.10 6.70 -7.68
CA LEU A 140 18.19 6.19 -8.49
C LEU A 140 18.72 4.85 -7.94
N ALA A 141 18.91 4.73 -6.62
CA ALA A 141 19.29 3.47 -5.98
C ALA A 141 18.24 2.37 -6.22
N PHE A 142 16.95 2.71 -6.17
CA PHE A 142 15.88 1.76 -6.47
C PHE A 142 15.90 1.28 -7.92
N GLN A 143 16.17 2.18 -8.88
CA GLN A 143 16.37 1.81 -10.29
C GLN A 143 17.61 0.94 -10.49
N GLN A 144 18.71 1.25 -9.81
CA GLN A 144 19.95 0.45 -9.85
C GLN A 144 19.73 -0.96 -9.26
N ALA A 145 19.09 -1.06 -8.10
CA ALA A 145 18.71 -2.35 -7.50
C ALA A 145 17.84 -3.18 -8.45
N SER A 146 16.89 -2.54 -9.14
CA SER A 146 16.03 -3.20 -10.12
C SER A 146 16.80 -3.76 -11.32
N ARG A 147 17.79 -3.01 -11.82
CA ARG A 147 18.68 -3.46 -12.89
C ARG A 147 19.58 -4.61 -12.47
N ASN A 148 20.07 -4.59 -11.24
CA ASN A 148 20.90 -5.67 -10.69
C ASN A 148 20.16 -7.00 -10.59
N VAL A 149 18.85 -6.94 -10.38
CA VAL A 149 17.97 -8.12 -10.30
C VAL A 149 17.42 -8.52 -11.68
N LEU A 150 17.89 -7.89 -12.77
CA LEU A 150 17.48 -8.18 -14.15
C LEU A 150 15.95 -8.06 -14.36
N MET A 151 15.33 -7.08 -13.70
CA MET A 151 13.91 -6.75 -13.91
C MET A 151 13.67 -6.40 -15.39
N GLN A 152 12.81 -7.18 -16.05
CA GLN A 152 12.60 -7.08 -17.50
C GLN A 152 11.74 -5.86 -17.90
N ASP A 153 10.86 -5.39 -17.01
CA ASP A 153 9.92 -4.30 -17.28
C ASP A 153 10.36 -2.98 -16.64
N GLU A 154 11.23 -2.22 -17.32
CA GLU A 154 11.63 -0.87 -16.86
C GLU A 154 10.45 0.13 -16.85
N SER A 155 9.39 -0.12 -17.61
CA SER A 155 8.18 0.73 -17.63
C SER A 155 7.43 0.72 -16.29
N LEU A 156 7.43 -0.41 -15.58
CA LEU A 156 6.83 -0.52 -14.26
C LEU A 156 7.59 0.32 -13.23
N LEU A 157 8.91 0.45 -13.36
CA LEU A 157 9.71 1.27 -12.44
C LEU A 157 9.39 2.76 -12.54
N GLN A 158 8.83 3.21 -13.67
CA GLN A 158 8.40 4.60 -13.83
C GLN A 158 7.04 4.87 -13.19
N THR A 159 6.22 3.84 -12.94
CA THR A 159 4.94 4.01 -12.24
C THR A 159 5.11 4.07 -10.73
N PHE A 160 6.20 3.52 -10.20
CA PHE A 160 6.53 3.58 -8.77
C PHE A 160 7.54 4.69 -8.48
N THR A 161 7.29 5.46 -7.43
CA THR A 161 8.22 6.50 -6.97
C THR A 161 8.34 6.41 -5.46
N LEU A 162 9.58 6.31 -4.98
CA LEU A 162 9.86 6.39 -3.55
C LEU A 162 9.80 7.85 -3.12
N THR A 163 9.02 8.11 -2.08
CA THR A 163 8.79 9.46 -1.54
C THR A 163 9.46 9.58 -0.18
N ILE A 164 9.94 10.78 0.15
CA ILE A 164 10.42 11.10 1.50
C ILE A 164 9.45 12.07 2.14
N THR A 165 8.67 11.57 3.09
CA THR A 165 7.70 12.37 3.83
C THR A 165 8.40 12.99 5.04
N LEU A 166 8.95 14.19 4.87
CA LEU A 166 9.64 14.95 5.93
C LEU A 166 8.70 15.46 7.05
N THR A 167 7.40 15.18 6.96
CA THR A 167 6.38 15.64 7.91
C THR A 167 6.55 15.06 9.32
N PHE A 168 7.37 14.02 9.50
CA PHE A 168 7.75 13.51 10.83
C PHE A 168 8.84 14.35 11.52
N ILE A 169 9.59 15.15 10.76
CA ILE A 169 10.67 16.01 11.30
C ILE A 169 10.09 17.32 11.87
N LEU A 170 8.97 17.80 11.32
CA LEU A 170 8.43 19.12 11.62
C LEU A 170 7.57 19.27 12.90
N PRO A 171 6.98 18.24 13.56
CA PRO A 171 6.25 18.47 14.82
C PRO A 171 7.18 18.90 15.96
N ARG A 172 8.50 18.69 15.84
CA ARG A 172 9.50 19.09 16.84
C ARG A 172 10.16 20.44 16.59
N LEU A 173 10.08 21.00 15.38
CA LEU A 173 10.68 22.32 15.08
C LEU A 173 9.76 23.49 15.46
N GLN A 174 8.46 23.27 15.69
CA GLN A 174 7.54 24.32 16.11
C GLN A 174 7.51 24.59 17.62
N THR A 175 8.33 23.92 18.44
CA THR A 175 8.43 24.18 19.89
C THR A 175 9.75 24.80 20.34
N VAL A 176 10.68 25.13 19.43
CA VAL A 176 12.00 25.68 19.81
C VAL A 176 12.06 27.22 19.76
N PHE A 177 11.03 27.90 19.26
CA PHE A 177 10.94 29.36 19.40
C PHE A 177 10.08 29.72 20.62
N VAL A 178 10.74 29.77 21.78
CA VAL A 178 10.48 30.56 23.01
C VAL A 178 10.68 29.70 24.26
N SER A 179 11.89 29.74 24.84
CA SER A 179 12.15 30.05 26.26
C SER A 179 13.55 29.61 26.69
N GLU A 180 14.27 30.55 27.32
CA GLU A 180 15.61 30.42 27.88
C GLU A 180 15.68 29.47 29.09
N SER A 181 16.89 28.92 29.29
CA SER A 181 17.47 28.36 30.53
C SER A 181 16.99 26.98 31.02
N GLY A 182 17.96 26.07 31.19
CA GLY A 182 17.80 24.84 31.98
C GLY A 182 18.36 23.59 31.31
N SER A 183 19.50 23.12 31.80
CA SER A 183 20.19 21.88 31.44
C SER A 183 19.29 20.63 31.49
N THR A 184 19.15 19.93 30.36
CA THR A 184 18.95 18.48 30.33
C THR A 184 19.38 17.93 28.97
N GLU A 185 20.45 17.14 28.96
CA GLU A 185 20.90 16.37 27.81
C GLU A 185 19.82 15.34 27.45
N SER A 186 18.99 15.63 26.46
CA SER A 186 18.23 14.59 25.75
C SER A 186 18.86 14.42 24.39
N SER A 187 19.63 13.34 24.24
CA SER A 187 20.20 12.86 22.98
C SER A 187 19.15 12.96 21.86
N SER A 188 19.29 13.95 20.98
CA SER A 188 18.46 14.07 19.79
C SER A 188 18.93 12.99 18.81
N ALA A 189 18.41 11.78 18.96
CA ALA A 189 18.62 10.71 18.00
C ALA A 189 18.26 11.25 16.61
N VAL A 190 19.29 11.42 15.78
CA VAL A 190 19.18 11.76 14.36
C VAL A 190 18.17 10.79 13.76
N GLU A 191 16.98 11.29 13.45
CA GLU A 191 15.89 10.45 12.98
C GLU A 191 16.29 9.90 11.61
N SER A 192 16.46 8.58 11.52
CA SER A 192 16.98 7.92 10.33
C SER A 192 16.05 8.15 9.15
N GLY A 193 16.61 8.50 7.98
CA GLY A 193 15.83 8.76 6.75
C GLY A 193 14.91 7.60 6.36
N TRP A 194 15.21 6.38 6.82
CA TRP A 194 14.34 5.22 6.65
C TRP A 194 12.91 5.39 7.18
N ASN A 195 12.72 6.14 8.27
CA ASN A 195 11.39 6.37 8.85
C ASN A 195 10.53 7.29 7.98
N CYS A 196 11.18 8.05 7.08
CA CYS A 196 10.53 8.99 6.17
C CYS A 196 10.21 8.36 4.81
N LEU A 197 10.71 7.16 4.51
CA LEU A 197 10.53 6.50 3.23
C LEU A 197 9.07 6.06 3.05
N GLY A 198 8.50 6.34 1.89
CA GLY A 198 7.21 5.85 1.43
C GLY A 198 7.27 5.42 -0.02
N LEU A 199 6.25 4.70 -0.46
CA LEU A 199 6.09 4.27 -1.84
C LEU A 199 4.81 4.86 -2.42
N GLN A 200 4.92 5.52 -3.56
CA GLN A 200 3.79 6.04 -4.33
C GLN A 200 3.69 5.29 -5.65
N HIS A 201 2.47 5.05 -6.11
CA HIS A 201 2.19 4.41 -7.38
C HIS A 201 1.29 5.30 -8.24
N SER A 202 1.72 5.58 -9.47
CA SER A 202 0.97 6.29 -10.48
C SER A 202 0.09 5.31 -11.26
N VAL A 203 -1.20 5.30 -10.92
CA VAL A 203 -2.17 4.36 -11.50
C VAL A 203 -2.77 4.97 -12.76
N GLN A 204 -2.73 4.22 -13.86
CA GLN A 204 -3.36 4.61 -15.12
C GLN A 204 -4.87 4.33 -15.13
N TRP A 205 -5.61 5.04 -15.99
CA TRP A 205 -7.00 4.70 -16.29
C TRP A 205 -7.07 3.27 -16.89
N PRO A 206 -8.07 2.44 -16.53
CA PRO A 206 -9.24 2.68 -15.67
C PRO A 206 -9.03 2.26 -14.20
N LEU A 207 -7.83 1.85 -13.82
CA LEU A 207 -7.59 1.16 -12.54
C LEU A 207 -7.64 2.08 -11.31
N HIS A 208 -7.55 3.40 -11.50
CA HIS A 208 -7.63 4.37 -10.40
C HIS A 208 -9.00 4.39 -9.69
N ILE A 209 -10.06 3.83 -10.32
CA ILE A 209 -11.35 3.61 -9.65
C ILE A 209 -11.20 2.67 -8.45
N LEU A 210 -10.37 1.66 -8.62
CA LEU A 210 -10.07 0.67 -7.59
C LEU A 210 -8.93 1.17 -6.69
N PHE A 211 -7.85 1.69 -7.28
CA PHE A 211 -6.68 2.19 -6.55
C PHE A 211 -6.77 3.69 -6.30
N THR A 212 -7.72 4.06 -5.44
CA THR A 212 -7.86 5.46 -5.02
C THR A 212 -6.65 5.92 -4.19
N PRO A 213 -6.34 7.23 -4.15
CA PRO A 213 -5.23 7.74 -3.33
C PRO A 213 -5.31 7.33 -1.85
N ALA A 214 -6.52 7.26 -1.29
CA ALA A 214 -6.74 6.82 0.08
C ALA A 214 -6.41 5.33 0.30
N MET A 215 -6.60 4.48 -0.73
CA MET A 215 -6.18 3.08 -0.67
C MET A 215 -4.67 2.93 -0.80
N LEU A 216 -4.04 3.70 -1.68
CA LEU A 216 -2.58 3.70 -1.84
C LEU A 216 -1.88 4.15 -0.55
N GLU A 217 -2.42 5.13 0.18
CA GLU A 217 -1.89 5.52 1.50
C GLU A 217 -1.96 4.38 2.52
N ARG A 218 -3.01 3.57 2.49
CA ARG A 218 -3.15 2.40 3.35
C ARG A 218 -2.14 1.31 2.99
N TYR A 219 -1.91 1.06 1.70
CA TYR A 219 -0.85 0.16 1.24
C TYR A 219 0.54 0.64 1.68
N ASP A 220 0.82 1.93 1.54
CA ASP A 220 2.08 2.56 1.95
C ASP A 220 2.32 2.42 3.46
N ARG A 221 1.27 2.45 4.31
CA ARG A 221 1.40 2.15 5.75
C ARG A 221 1.84 0.71 6.02
N VAL A 222 1.29 -0.26 5.28
CA VAL A 222 1.71 -1.67 5.37
C VAL A 222 3.14 -1.82 4.87
N PHE A 223 3.46 -1.23 3.72
CA PHE A 223 4.79 -1.23 3.12
C PHE A 223 5.87 -0.76 4.09
N ARG A 224 5.70 0.40 4.73
CA ARG A 224 6.68 0.93 5.70
C ARG A 224 6.94 -0.04 6.84
N PHE A 225 5.89 -0.69 7.35
CA PHE A 225 6.02 -1.65 8.44
C PHE A 225 6.76 -2.92 7.98
N LEU A 226 6.37 -3.49 6.84
CA LEU A 226 7.05 -4.66 6.27
C LEU A 226 8.53 -4.36 5.98
N LEU A 227 8.82 -3.17 5.46
CA LEU A 227 10.19 -2.76 5.16
C LEU A 227 11.03 -2.64 6.43
N ALA A 228 10.48 -2.10 7.51
CA ALA A 228 11.15 -2.02 8.81
C ALA A 228 11.50 -3.43 9.37
N VAL A 229 10.56 -4.37 9.29
CA VAL A 229 10.80 -5.78 9.67
C VAL A 229 11.88 -6.40 8.79
N LYS A 230 11.80 -6.20 7.47
CA LYS A 230 12.77 -6.77 6.52
C LYS A 230 14.18 -6.20 6.75
N ARG A 231 14.30 -4.91 7.05
CA ARG A 231 15.58 -4.27 7.36
C ARG A 231 16.17 -4.85 8.65
N ALA A 232 15.39 -4.94 9.73
CA ALA A 232 15.87 -5.54 10.97
C ALA A 232 16.33 -6.99 10.78
N GLN A 233 15.63 -7.75 9.92
CA GLN A 233 16.04 -9.11 9.55
C GLN A 233 17.44 -9.11 8.91
N LEU A 234 17.66 -8.26 7.91
CA LEU A 234 18.94 -8.16 7.19
C LEU A 234 20.07 -7.63 8.08
N ASP A 235 19.79 -6.66 8.96
CA ASP A 235 20.76 -6.11 9.90
C ASP A 235 21.27 -7.19 10.89
N ILE A 236 20.36 -8.01 11.43
CA ILE A 236 20.71 -9.11 12.33
C ILE A 236 21.51 -10.20 11.60
N GLN A 237 21.12 -10.52 10.36
CA GLN A 237 21.83 -11.49 9.53
C GLN A 237 23.24 -11.02 9.17
N SER A 238 23.42 -9.74 8.82
CA SER A 238 24.74 -9.14 8.55
C SER A 238 25.68 -9.24 9.75
N CYS A 239 25.15 -9.03 10.97
CA CYS A 239 25.91 -9.17 12.20
C CYS A 239 26.39 -10.61 12.45
N TRP A 240 25.59 -11.62 12.06
CA TRP A 240 26.02 -13.03 12.14
C TRP A 240 27.27 -13.26 11.29
N THR A 241 27.28 -12.75 10.06
CA THR A 241 28.42 -12.90 9.14
C THR A 241 29.69 -12.28 9.72
N LEU A 242 29.58 -11.08 10.29
CA LEU A 242 30.73 -10.41 10.93
C LEU A 242 31.26 -11.17 12.14
N GLN A 243 30.39 -11.66 13.02
CA GLN A 243 30.80 -12.43 14.20
C GLN A 243 31.42 -13.79 13.84
N MET A 244 30.96 -14.42 12.76
CA MET A 244 31.52 -15.70 12.29
C MET A 244 32.92 -15.54 11.70
N VAL A 245 33.23 -14.40 11.07
CA VAL A 245 34.59 -14.09 10.57
C VAL A 245 35.58 -13.83 11.71
N HIS A 246 35.13 -13.27 12.84
CA HIS A 246 35.99 -12.90 13.98
C HIS A 246 36.12 -13.99 15.07
N LYS A 247 35.59 -15.19 14.82
CA LYS A 247 35.54 -16.31 15.79
C LYS A 247 36.90 -16.95 16.13
N GLU A 248 38.01 -16.41 15.64
CA GLU A 248 39.37 -16.92 15.88
C GLU A 248 39.89 -16.66 17.31
N LYS A 249 39.18 -15.87 18.14
CA LYS A 249 39.57 -15.60 19.54
C LYS A 249 38.69 -16.34 20.55
N PRO A 250 39.24 -16.79 21.69
CA PRO A 250 38.49 -17.52 22.71
C PRO A 250 37.33 -16.67 23.23
N THR A 251 36.12 -17.24 23.14
CA THR A 251 34.84 -16.56 23.39
C THR A 251 34.68 -16.26 24.89
N GLN A 252 34.76 -14.98 25.27
CA GLN A 252 34.48 -14.54 26.63
C GLN A 252 32.98 -14.70 26.96
N LYS A 253 32.63 -14.76 28.26
CA LYS A 253 31.23 -14.91 28.72
C LYS A 253 30.30 -13.82 28.16
N GLU A 254 30.83 -12.61 27.94
CA GLU A 254 30.10 -11.49 27.32
C GLU A 254 29.78 -11.71 25.83
N GLU A 255 30.71 -12.30 25.07
CA GLU A 255 30.50 -12.67 23.66
C GLU A 255 29.39 -13.72 23.52
N MET A 256 29.34 -14.68 24.44
CA MET A 256 28.29 -15.70 24.49
C MET A 256 26.91 -15.08 24.75
N ALA A 257 26.80 -14.10 25.65
CA ALA A 257 25.55 -13.40 25.93
C ALA A 257 25.06 -12.60 24.71
N LYS A 258 25.97 -11.92 23.99
CA LYS A 258 25.66 -11.25 22.71
C LYS A 258 25.12 -12.25 21.68
N LEU A 259 25.81 -13.37 21.47
CA LEU A 259 25.38 -14.42 20.54
C LEU A 259 24.00 -15.00 20.88
N GLN A 260 23.70 -15.20 22.17
CA GLN A 260 22.38 -15.65 22.63
C GLN A 260 21.31 -14.61 22.30
N LEU A 261 21.54 -13.34 22.65
CA LEU A 261 20.61 -12.25 22.36
C LEU A 261 20.30 -12.15 20.86
N ARG A 262 21.33 -12.20 20.01
CA ARG A 262 21.16 -12.21 18.55
C ARG A 262 20.31 -13.39 18.08
N THR A 263 20.52 -14.58 18.64
CA THR A 263 19.77 -15.77 18.25
C THR A 263 18.29 -15.61 18.60
N HIS A 264 17.97 -15.04 19.76
CA HIS A 264 16.58 -14.73 20.13
C HIS A 264 15.96 -13.63 19.27
N MET A 265 16.68 -12.54 19.00
CA MET A 265 16.22 -11.45 18.13
C MET A 265 15.99 -11.94 16.69
N GLY A 266 16.94 -12.70 16.13
CA GLY A 266 16.82 -13.29 14.80
C GLY A 266 15.63 -14.24 14.70
N PHE A 267 15.48 -15.16 15.66
CA PHE A 267 14.32 -16.03 15.74
C PHE A 267 13.00 -15.24 15.75
N LEU A 268 12.90 -14.20 16.56
CA LEU A 268 11.69 -13.38 16.63
C LEU A 268 11.38 -12.69 15.30
N VAL A 269 12.37 -12.03 14.68
CA VAL A 269 12.18 -11.28 13.44
C VAL A 269 11.91 -12.21 12.25
N ASP A 270 12.58 -13.36 12.18
CA ASP A 270 12.34 -14.37 11.14
C ASP A 270 10.92 -14.95 11.23
N ASN A 271 10.46 -15.30 12.44
CA ASN A 271 9.08 -15.79 12.63
C ASN A 271 8.04 -14.71 12.34
N LEU A 272 8.30 -13.46 12.73
CA LEU A 272 7.42 -12.34 12.43
C LEU A 272 7.32 -12.11 10.92
N GLN A 273 8.44 -12.14 10.21
CA GLN A 273 8.48 -11.98 8.75
C GLN A 273 7.75 -13.14 8.05
N TYR A 274 7.92 -14.38 8.53
CA TYR A 274 7.22 -15.55 8.02
C TYR A 274 5.70 -15.43 8.19
N TYR A 275 5.24 -15.11 9.40
CA TYR A 275 3.82 -14.90 9.69
C TYR A 275 3.21 -13.83 8.77
N LEU A 276 3.89 -12.68 8.64
CA LEU A 276 3.39 -11.57 7.82
C LEU A 276 3.29 -11.95 6.34
N GLN A 277 4.29 -12.64 5.79
CA GLN A 277 4.29 -12.99 4.36
C GLN A 277 3.36 -14.16 4.06
N VAL A 278 3.47 -15.27 4.80
CA VAL A 278 2.77 -16.51 4.47
C VAL A 278 1.35 -16.51 5.02
N ASP A 279 1.19 -16.32 6.33
CA ASP A 279 -0.12 -16.50 6.99
C ASP A 279 -1.05 -15.31 6.76
N VAL A 280 -0.49 -14.10 6.59
CA VAL A 280 -1.26 -12.88 6.37
C VAL A 280 -1.33 -12.53 4.88
N ILE A 281 -0.22 -12.19 4.24
CA ILE A 281 -0.24 -11.67 2.87
C ILE A 281 -0.71 -12.72 1.85
N GLU A 282 -0.08 -13.89 1.79
CA GLU A 282 -0.46 -14.93 0.80
C GLU A 282 -1.88 -15.45 1.03
N SER A 283 -2.27 -15.67 2.29
CA SER A 283 -3.62 -16.13 2.64
C SER A 283 -4.70 -15.12 2.21
N GLN A 284 -4.55 -13.85 2.59
CA GLN A 284 -5.52 -12.81 2.23
C GLN A 284 -5.53 -12.53 0.72
N TYR A 285 -4.38 -12.63 0.05
CA TYR A 285 -4.28 -12.45 -1.39
C TYR A 285 -4.98 -13.57 -2.16
N GLY A 286 -4.88 -14.82 -1.69
CA GLY A 286 -5.63 -15.95 -2.23
C GLY A 286 -7.15 -15.72 -2.16
N ILE A 287 -7.65 -15.30 -1.00
CA ILE A 287 -9.08 -14.98 -0.80
C ILE A 287 -9.55 -13.87 -1.76
N LEU A 288 -8.75 -12.83 -1.95
CA LEU A 288 -9.06 -11.75 -2.88
C LEU A 288 -9.15 -12.27 -4.31
N LEU A 289 -8.17 -13.05 -4.76
CA LEU A 289 -8.11 -13.57 -6.12
C LEU A 289 -9.28 -14.52 -6.41
N ASP A 290 -9.62 -15.41 -5.47
CA ASP A 290 -10.79 -16.29 -5.58
C ASP A 290 -12.09 -15.49 -5.68
N LYS A 291 -12.20 -14.39 -4.93
CA LYS A 291 -13.39 -13.53 -4.97
C LYS A 291 -13.52 -12.79 -6.30
N ILE A 292 -12.41 -12.31 -6.85
CA ILE A 292 -12.36 -11.66 -8.17
C ILE A 292 -12.71 -12.65 -9.28
N ASN A 293 -12.25 -13.91 -9.15
CA ASN A 293 -12.52 -14.96 -10.14
C ASN A 293 -13.96 -15.48 -10.11
N SER A 294 -14.62 -15.43 -8.94
CA SER A 294 -15.97 -15.98 -8.73
C SER A 294 -17.10 -14.98 -8.93
N THR A 295 -16.80 -13.70 -9.12
CA THR A 295 -17.81 -12.63 -9.19
C THR A 295 -17.68 -11.84 -10.49
N ARG A 296 -18.80 -11.43 -11.09
CA ARG A 296 -18.84 -10.55 -12.29
C ARG A 296 -19.41 -9.15 -12.00
N ASP A 297 -19.44 -8.78 -10.73
CA ASP A 297 -19.89 -7.46 -10.26
C ASP A 297 -18.66 -6.66 -9.80
N PHE A 298 -18.42 -5.50 -10.43
CA PHE A 298 -17.31 -4.61 -10.08
C PHE A 298 -17.39 -4.09 -8.63
N GLU A 299 -18.59 -3.80 -8.11
CA GLU A 299 -18.74 -3.30 -6.74
C GLU A 299 -18.30 -4.37 -5.73
N ALA A 300 -18.60 -5.65 -6.02
CA ALA A 300 -18.17 -6.77 -5.20
C ALA A 300 -16.64 -6.95 -5.23
N VAL A 301 -15.99 -6.72 -6.38
CA VAL A 301 -14.52 -6.70 -6.49
C VAL A 301 -13.93 -5.57 -5.65
N LYS A 302 -14.51 -4.37 -5.74
CA LYS A 302 -14.08 -3.21 -4.95
C LYS A 302 -14.17 -3.48 -3.45
N VAL A 303 -15.31 -4.00 -2.98
CA VAL A 303 -15.49 -4.36 -1.56
C VAL A 303 -14.52 -5.46 -1.13
N ALA A 304 -14.29 -6.47 -1.97
CA ALA A 304 -13.32 -7.52 -1.68
C ALA A 304 -11.89 -6.96 -1.49
N HIS A 305 -11.49 -6.01 -2.35
CA HIS A 305 -10.19 -5.34 -2.26
C HIS A 305 -10.08 -4.43 -1.01
N GLU A 306 -11.14 -3.72 -0.65
CA GLU A 306 -11.18 -2.92 0.60
C GLU A 306 -11.09 -3.82 1.85
N ASN A 307 -11.78 -4.96 1.83
CA ASN A 307 -11.72 -5.95 2.91
C ASN A 307 -10.33 -6.60 3.01
N PHE A 308 -9.71 -6.94 1.88
CA PHE A 308 -8.33 -7.44 1.81
C PHE A 308 -7.37 -6.48 2.50
N LEU A 309 -7.37 -5.20 2.11
CA LEU A 309 -6.46 -4.21 2.68
C LEU A 309 -6.73 -3.94 4.16
N SER A 310 -8.01 -3.95 4.57
CA SER A 310 -8.39 -3.82 5.98
C SER A 310 -7.93 -5.02 6.81
N ALA A 311 -8.02 -6.22 6.25
CA ALA A 311 -7.53 -7.45 6.87
C ALA A 311 -6.00 -7.43 7.00
N LEU A 312 -5.27 -7.00 5.96
CA LEU A 312 -3.81 -6.82 6.04
C LEU A 312 -3.42 -5.88 7.16
N LEU A 313 -4.01 -4.69 7.22
CA LEU A 313 -3.69 -3.70 8.26
C LEU A 313 -3.99 -4.18 9.69
N ALA A 314 -5.05 -4.97 9.86
CA ALA A 314 -5.43 -5.54 11.14
C ALA A 314 -4.49 -6.69 11.54
N GLN A 315 -4.27 -7.66 10.65
CA GLN A 315 -3.48 -8.86 10.91
C GLN A 315 -1.97 -8.59 10.94
N SER A 316 -1.48 -7.55 10.24
CA SER A 316 -0.10 -7.07 10.38
C SER A 316 0.13 -6.24 11.66
N PHE A 317 -0.83 -6.17 12.58
CA PHE A 317 -0.78 -5.43 13.84
C PHE A 317 -0.59 -3.91 13.71
N VAL A 318 -0.70 -3.34 12.50
CA VAL A 318 -0.49 -1.91 12.23
C VAL A 318 -1.57 -1.06 12.89
N HIS A 319 -2.80 -1.55 12.96
CA HIS A 319 -3.91 -0.87 13.64
C HIS A 319 -3.86 -0.95 15.18
N MET A 320 -3.17 -1.94 15.73
CA MET A 320 -3.07 -2.13 17.18
C MET A 320 -1.90 -1.30 17.74
N LYS A 321 -2.18 -0.05 18.14
CA LYS A 321 -1.14 0.92 18.58
C LYS A 321 -0.16 0.34 19.61
N SER A 322 -0.64 -0.39 20.61
CA SER A 322 0.22 -0.99 21.66
C SER A 322 1.17 -2.03 21.10
N VAL A 323 0.66 -2.96 20.28
CA VAL A 323 1.45 -4.02 19.66
C VAL A 323 2.42 -3.43 18.64
N SER A 324 1.95 -2.52 17.77
CA SER A 324 2.80 -1.84 16.80
C SER A 324 3.93 -1.06 17.47
N HIS A 325 3.66 -0.37 18.57
CA HIS A 325 4.70 0.32 19.35
C HIS A 325 5.71 -0.67 19.93
N CYS A 326 5.27 -1.75 20.55
CA CYS A 326 6.15 -2.79 21.09
C CYS A 326 7.03 -3.43 20.01
N LEU A 327 6.43 -3.76 18.85
CA LEU A 327 7.17 -4.32 17.72
C LEU A 327 8.20 -3.32 17.17
N ARG A 328 7.84 -2.04 17.01
CA ARG A 328 8.81 -1.02 16.58
C ARG A 328 9.95 -0.86 17.56
N GLU A 329 9.66 -0.81 18.86
CA GLU A 329 10.69 -0.76 19.90
C GLU A 329 11.63 -1.96 19.79
N ILE A 330 11.08 -3.18 19.63
CA ILE A 330 11.90 -4.39 19.43
C ILE A 330 12.79 -4.27 18.19
N LEU A 331 12.26 -3.77 17.06
CA LEU A 331 13.04 -3.58 15.83
C LEU A 331 14.14 -2.53 16.02
N ASP A 332 13.87 -1.44 16.75
CA ASP A 332 14.85 -0.40 17.07
C ASP A 332 15.95 -0.91 18.01
N GLN A 333 15.61 -1.78 18.97
CA GLN A 333 16.58 -2.48 19.81
C GLN A 333 17.44 -3.45 18.98
N CYS A 334 16.87 -4.13 17.98
CA CYS A 334 17.63 -4.97 17.05
C CYS A 334 18.63 -4.13 16.25
N THR A 335 18.20 -3.00 15.67
CA THR A 335 19.10 -2.09 14.95
C THR A 335 20.18 -1.51 15.87
N SER A 336 19.85 -1.17 17.12
CA SER A 336 20.82 -0.68 18.11
C SER A 336 21.86 -1.74 18.49
N TYR A 337 21.42 -3.00 18.66
CA TYR A 337 22.30 -4.15 18.85
C TYR A 337 23.26 -4.32 17.67
N CYS A 338 22.77 -4.21 16.42
CA CYS A 338 23.61 -4.32 15.23
C CYS A 338 24.67 -3.22 15.18
N ARG A 339 24.31 -1.95 15.47
CA ARG A 339 25.28 -0.84 15.55
C ARG A 339 26.37 -1.10 16.59
N LEU A 340 26.01 -1.66 17.75
CA LEU A 340 26.97 -2.00 18.81
C LEU A 340 27.97 -3.07 18.34
N ILE A 341 27.52 -4.09 17.60
CA ILE A 341 28.42 -5.09 17.01
C ILE A 341 29.37 -4.43 16.00
N HIS A 342 28.82 -3.67 15.04
CA HIS A 342 29.63 -3.03 13.99
C HIS A 342 30.74 -2.12 14.58
N ASN A 343 30.43 -1.37 15.64
CA ASN A 343 31.41 -0.53 16.34
C ASN A 343 32.45 -1.35 17.11
N SER A 344 32.09 -2.53 17.62
CA SER A 344 33.03 -3.42 18.31
C SER A 344 33.94 -4.20 17.36
N SER A 345 33.55 -4.35 16.09
CA SER A 345 34.30 -5.09 15.07
C SER A 345 35.15 -4.19 14.15
N THR A 346 35.04 -2.87 14.23
CA THR A 346 35.93 -1.94 13.51
C THR A 346 37.22 -1.77 14.32
N PRO A 347 38.38 -2.28 13.86
CA PRO A 347 39.63 -2.03 14.54
C PRO A 347 40.02 -0.56 14.36
N LEU A 348 40.47 0.06 15.46
CA LEU A 348 41.20 1.33 15.48
C LEU A 348 42.43 1.30 14.57
#